data_AF-A0A935FHW9-F1
#
_entry.id   AF-A0A935FHW9-F1
#
_cell.length_a   1.000
_cell.length_b   1.000
_cell.length_c   1.000
_cell.angle_alpha   90.00
_cell.angle_beta   90.00
_cell.angle_gamma   90.00
#
_symmetry.space_group_name_H-M   'P 1'
#
loop_
_entity.id
_entity.type
_entity.pdbx_description
1 polymer ?
#
loop_
_entity_poly.entity_id
_entity_poly.type
_entity_poly.pdbx_seq_one_letter_code
_entity_poly.pdbx_strand_id
1 'polypeptide(L)'
;MPCNPAYARLLREPATGEMLLHYTRTSMDGDHSRTFLYHLVPRHNLLINGDLWMCTSEAWWRFPIGNTNLVVYRLPRQSADDGCFLATNCGAPSCTPGQSVYQDVPLAGVRARRLAFGGVLASEGGPATVTVALFQLSAEGAVLTNSALAVSLGGSTYQPARQEVVLLPNAATLRFQLYLQDPATLHADRMFIEVLD
;
A
#
# COMPACT_ATOMS: atom_id res chain seq x y z
N MET A 1 -13.06 6.20 21.83
CA MET A 1 -12.34 7.38 21.28
C MET A 1 -13.32 8.15 20.40
N PRO A 2 -13.56 9.44 20.63
CA PRO A 2 -14.43 10.21 19.76
C PRO A 2 -13.75 10.38 18.40
N CYS A 3 -14.47 10.01 17.34
CA CYS A 3 -14.02 10.08 15.95
C CYS A 3 -13.60 11.52 15.60
N ASN A 4 -12.38 11.72 15.14
CA ASN A 4 -11.97 12.99 14.53
C ASN A 4 -12.81 13.21 13.25
N PRO A 5 -13.75 14.18 13.21
CA PRO A 5 -14.53 14.41 12.01
C PRO A 5 -13.60 14.92 10.91
N ALA A 6 -13.46 14.11 9.85
CA ALA A 6 -12.79 14.49 8.63
C ALA A 6 -13.72 15.38 7.80
N TYR A 7 -13.38 16.66 7.62
CA TYR A 7 -14.03 17.51 6.62
C TYR A 7 -13.17 17.55 5.37
N ALA A 8 -13.61 16.82 4.33
CA ALA A 8 -13.02 16.85 3.01
C ALA A 8 -13.77 17.87 2.13
N ARG A 9 -13.03 18.70 1.39
CA ARG A 9 -13.58 19.56 0.32
C ARG A 9 -12.76 19.40 -0.94
N LEU A 10 -13.44 19.28 -2.08
CA LEU A 10 -12.80 19.37 -3.38
C LEU A 10 -12.76 20.82 -3.82
N LEU A 11 -11.58 21.28 -4.21
CA LEU A 11 -11.32 22.60 -4.76
C LEU A 11 -10.79 22.42 -6.17
N ARG A 12 -11.07 23.36 -7.06
CA ARG A 12 -10.42 23.43 -8.38
C ARG A 12 -9.55 24.67 -8.39
N GLU A 13 -8.26 24.50 -8.62
CA GLU A 13 -7.33 25.62 -8.76
C GLU A 13 -7.66 26.39 -10.05
N PRO A 14 -8.01 27.69 -9.99
CA PRO A 14 -8.47 28.41 -11.18
C PRO A 14 -7.40 28.60 -12.26
N ALA A 15 -6.12 28.67 -11.87
CA ALA A 15 -5.01 28.94 -12.78
C ALA A 15 -4.59 27.70 -13.60
N THR A 16 -4.57 26.54 -12.97
CA THR A 16 -4.08 25.27 -13.56
C THR A 16 -5.22 24.33 -13.94
N GLY A 17 -6.41 24.52 -13.36
CA GLY A 17 -7.53 23.60 -13.47
C GLY A 17 -7.36 22.34 -12.63
N GLU A 18 -6.32 22.24 -11.80
CA GLU A 18 -6.05 21.08 -10.96
C GLU A 18 -7.13 20.88 -9.88
N MET A 19 -7.45 19.63 -9.58
CA MET A 19 -8.34 19.29 -8.48
C MET A 19 -7.51 19.10 -7.20
N LEU A 20 -7.88 19.82 -6.15
CA LEU A 20 -7.27 19.73 -4.84
C LEU A 20 -8.26 19.14 -3.84
N LEU A 21 -7.77 18.26 -2.98
CA LEU A 21 -8.49 17.82 -1.79
C LEU A 21 -7.98 18.62 -0.59
N HIS A 22 -8.85 19.43 -0.02
CA HIS A 22 -8.63 20.06 1.27
C HIS A 22 -9.13 19.13 2.37
N TYR A 23 -8.24 18.85 3.32
CA TYR A 23 -8.49 17.98 4.44
C TYR A 23 -8.02 18.63 5.74
N THR A 24 -8.92 18.88 6.66
CA THR A 24 -8.56 19.38 8.00
C THR A 24 -8.61 18.23 9.01
N ARG A 25 -7.52 18.08 9.77
CA ARG A 25 -7.47 17.20 10.93
C ARG A 25 -7.47 18.04 12.19
N THR A 26 -8.47 17.83 13.04
CA THR A 26 -8.47 18.32 14.42
C THR A 26 -8.11 17.19 15.36
N SER A 27 -7.25 17.45 16.34
CA SER A 27 -6.83 16.50 17.38
C SER A 27 -6.92 17.19 18.74
N MET A 28 -7.18 16.42 19.81
CA MET A 28 -7.09 16.94 21.19
C MET A 28 -5.64 17.26 21.60
N ASP A 29 -4.68 16.69 20.89
CA ASP A 29 -3.28 17.12 20.93
C ASP A 29 -3.07 18.24 19.90
N GLY A 30 -2.75 19.44 20.40
CA GLY A 30 -2.61 20.66 19.60
C GLY A 30 -1.53 20.56 18.52
N ASP A 31 -0.48 19.77 18.75
CA ASP A 31 0.64 19.59 17.80
C ASP A 31 0.25 18.76 16.58
N HIS A 32 -0.94 18.16 16.60
CA HIS A 32 -1.42 17.22 15.59
C HIS A 32 -2.63 17.73 14.81
N SER A 33 -3.15 18.90 15.17
CA SER A 33 -4.14 19.62 14.37
C SER A 33 -3.47 20.28 13.18
N ARG A 34 -3.84 19.89 11.96
CA ARG A 34 -3.19 20.36 10.72
C ARG A 34 -4.21 20.47 9.58
N THR A 35 -3.95 21.42 8.69
CA THR A 35 -4.63 21.53 7.40
C THR A 35 -3.73 20.95 6.32
N PHE A 36 -4.28 20.05 5.53
CA PHE A 36 -3.62 19.40 4.42
C PHE A 36 -4.31 19.80 3.12
N LEU A 37 -3.50 20.06 2.09
CA LEU A 37 -3.93 20.24 0.72
C LEU A 37 -3.23 19.19 -0.12
N TYR A 38 -4.00 18.31 -0.75
CA TYR A 38 -3.49 17.25 -1.60
C TYR A 38 -3.85 17.54 -3.05
N HIS A 39 -2.89 17.39 -3.96
CA HIS A 39 -3.17 17.38 -5.39
C HIS A 39 -3.79 16.04 -5.76
N LEU A 40 -4.97 16.08 -6.39
CA LEU A 40 -5.61 14.88 -6.90
C LEU A 40 -5.11 14.62 -8.32
N VAL A 41 -4.17 13.69 -8.40
CA VAL A 41 -3.68 13.17 -9.68
C VAL A 41 -4.47 11.89 -9.97
N PRO A 42 -5.21 11.79 -11.09
CA PRO A 42 -5.75 10.52 -11.53
C PRO A 42 -4.59 9.54 -11.69
N ARG A 43 -4.54 8.52 -10.85
CA ARG A 43 -3.62 7.40 -11.02
C ARG A 43 -4.43 6.17 -11.34
N HIS A 44 -4.01 5.42 -12.35
CA HIS A 44 -4.57 4.12 -12.69
C HIS A 44 -4.06 3.05 -11.72
N ASN A 45 -4.14 3.32 -10.41
CA ASN A 45 -3.83 2.35 -9.38
C ASN A 45 -4.96 1.33 -9.32
N LEU A 46 -4.63 0.07 -9.58
CA LEU A 46 -5.57 -1.04 -9.58
C LEU A 46 -5.79 -1.61 -8.17
N LEU A 47 -4.95 -1.26 -7.19
CA LEU A 47 -5.17 -1.65 -5.80
C LEU A 47 -6.36 -0.88 -5.22
N ILE A 48 -7.26 -1.61 -4.59
CA ILE A 48 -8.29 -1.09 -3.70
C ILE A 48 -7.60 -0.60 -2.43
N ASN A 49 -7.82 0.67 -2.09
CA ASN A 49 -7.32 1.29 -0.86
C ASN A 49 -5.79 1.14 -0.70
N GLY A 50 -5.03 1.24 -1.79
CA GLY A 50 -3.57 1.07 -1.79
C GLY A 50 -2.81 2.21 -1.11
N ASP A 51 -3.37 3.43 -1.12
CA ASP A 51 -2.95 4.62 -0.36
C ASP A 51 -3.63 4.70 1.02
N LEU A 52 -4.44 3.71 1.38
CA LEU A 52 -5.02 3.52 2.71
C LEU A 52 -5.85 4.71 3.21
N TRP A 53 -6.41 5.51 2.29
CA TRP A 53 -7.21 6.70 2.62
C TRP A 53 -8.44 6.38 3.49
N MET A 54 -8.97 5.16 3.40
CA MET A 54 -10.10 4.70 4.22
C MET A 54 -9.70 4.40 5.67
N CYS A 55 -8.40 4.30 5.97
CA CYS A 55 -7.88 3.92 7.29
C CYS A 55 -8.40 2.56 7.78
N THR A 56 -8.66 1.64 6.85
CA THR A 56 -9.07 0.25 7.10
C THR A 56 -8.17 -0.69 6.30
N SER A 57 -8.11 -1.97 6.69
CA SER A 57 -7.42 -3.01 5.91
C SER A 57 -8.32 -3.61 4.81
N GLU A 58 -9.26 -2.83 4.28
CA GLU A 58 -10.21 -3.32 3.27
C GLU A 58 -9.47 -3.87 2.05
N ALA A 59 -9.93 -5.03 1.56
CA ALA A 59 -9.33 -5.81 0.47
C ALA A 59 -7.91 -6.36 0.72
N TRP A 60 -7.31 -6.15 1.91
CA TRP A 60 -6.04 -6.74 2.29
C TRP A 60 -6.24 -8.03 3.09
N TRP A 61 -5.57 -9.09 2.66
CA TRP A 61 -5.71 -10.42 3.25
C TRP A 61 -4.38 -10.92 3.82
N ARG A 62 -4.46 -11.68 4.90
CA ARG A 62 -3.33 -12.48 5.39
C ARG A 62 -3.24 -13.73 4.52
N PHE A 63 -2.05 -14.04 4.04
CA PHE A 63 -1.84 -15.34 3.42
C PHE A 63 -1.94 -16.43 4.50
N PRO A 64 -2.55 -17.61 4.24
CA PRO A 64 -2.84 -18.61 5.26
C PRO A 64 -1.60 -19.43 5.66
N ILE A 65 -0.51 -18.75 5.99
CA ILE A 65 0.74 -19.28 6.52
C ILE A 65 1.06 -18.49 7.78
N GLY A 66 1.35 -19.19 8.88
CA GLY A 66 1.75 -18.57 10.15
C GLY A 66 0.70 -17.64 10.79
N ASN A 67 1.14 -16.83 11.75
CA ASN A 67 0.28 -15.97 12.59
C ASN A 67 0.34 -14.49 12.17
N THR A 68 0.38 -14.20 10.86
CA THR A 68 0.59 -12.84 10.34
C THR A 68 -0.42 -11.85 10.93
N ASN A 69 0.09 -10.78 11.55
CA ASN A 69 -0.72 -9.66 12.00
C ASN A 69 -0.93 -8.69 10.84
N LEU A 70 -2.12 -8.11 10.75
CA LEU A 70 -2.45 -7.08 9.77
C LEU A 70 -3.42 -6.09 10.43
N VAL A 71 -3.06 -4.81 10.38
CA VAL A 71 -3.85 -3.69 10.91
C VAL A 71 -3.51 -2.43 10.12
N VAL A 72 -4.45 -1.49 10.05
CA VAL A 72 -4.20 -0.16 9.50
C VAL A 72 -4.30 0.83 10.65
N TYR A 73 -3.24 1.61 10.83
CA TYR A 73 -3.13 2.59 11.90
C TYR A 73 -3.21 4.01 11.35
N ARG A 74 -3.55 4.91 12.27
CA ARG A 74 -3.50 6.35 12.07
C ARG A 74 -2.73 7.00 13.21
N LEU A 75 -1.40 6.89 13.16
CA LEU A 75 -0.51 7.47 14.15
C LEU A 75 0.27 8.65 13.55
N PRO A 76 0.34 9.81 14.23
CA PRO A 76 1.11 10.96 13.74
C PRO A 76 2.58 10.62 13.46
N ARG A 77 3.14 11.12 12.36
CA ARG A 77 4.56 10.95 11.97
C ARG A 77 5.03 9.50 11.76
N GLN A 78 4.10 8.57 11.62
CA GLN A 78 4.40 7.15 11.35
C GLN A 78 3.90 6.67 9.99
N SER A 79 3.50 7.59 9.11
CA SER A 79 3.15 7.32 7.71
C SER A 79 4.01 8.14 6.78
N ALA A 80 4.03 7.80 5.49
CA ALA A 80 4.81 8.51 4.49
C ALA A 80 4.29 9.96 4.27
N ASP A 81 3.06 10.26 4.69
CA ASP A 81 2.39 11.53 4.42
C ASP A 81 1.47 12.04 5.53
N ASP A 82 1.73 11.64 6.78
CA ASP A 82 0.90 11.92 7.96
C ASP A 82 -0.54 11.34 7.88
N GLY A 83 -0.84 10.53 6.85
CA GLY A 83 -2.05 9.74 6.65
C GLY A 83 -2.08 8.41 7.41
N CYS A 84 -2.86 7.46 6.90
CA CYS A 84 -3.00 6.11 7.45
C CYS A 84 -2.01 5.16 6.78
N PHE A 85 -1.54 4.16 7.52
CA PHE A 85 -0.55 3.20 7.01
C PHE A 85 -0.89 1.78 7.46
N LEU A 86 -0.48 0.79 6.68
CA LEU A 86 -0.67 -0.62 6.94
C LEU A 86 0.52 -1.09 7.77
N ALA A 87 0.24 -1.66 8.94
CA ALA A 87 1.23 -2.31 9.77
C ALA A 87 1.02 -3.83 9.75
N THR A 88 2.08 -4.57 9.45
CA THR A 88 2.04 -6.04 9.37
C THR A 88 3.34 -6.65 9.88
N ASN A 89 3.25 -7.81 10.54
CA ASN A 89 4.40 -8.57 11.03
C ASN A 89 4.06 -10.05 11.14
N CYS A 90 5.06 -10.86 11.49
CA CYS A 90 4.92 -12.32 11.53
C CYS A 90 4.10 -12.84 12.72
N GLY A 91 3.76 -11.99 13.68
CA GLY A 91 3.02 -12.35 14.90
C GLY A 91 3.78 -13.30 15.84
N ALA A 92 5.08 -13.43 15.64
CA ALA A 92 5.98 -14.29 16.39
C ALA A 92 7.41 -13.70 16.36
N PRO A 93 8.32 -14.14 17.24
CA PRO A 93 9.72 -13.70 17.24
C PRO A 93 10.50 -14.04 15.96
N SER A 94 9.96 -14.90 15.10
CA SER A 94 10.52 -15.25 13.80
C SER A 94 9.41 -15.40 12.76
N CYS A 95 9.79 -15.30 11.49
CA CYS A 95 8.88 -15.49 10.36
C CYS A 95 8.93 -16.92 9.86
N THR A 96 7.76 -17.49 9.60
CA THR A 96 7.60 -18.72 8.83
C THR A 96 7.72 -18.37 7.33
N PRO A 97 8.52 -19.10 6.54
CA PRO A 97 8.64 -18.86 5.11
C PRO A 97 7.27 -18.81 4.41
N GLY A 98 7.04 -17.77 3.61
CA GLY A 98 5.76 -17.54 2.91
C GLY A 98 4.75 -16.69 3.67
N GLN A 99 5.01 -16.32 4.93
CA GLN A 99 4.20 -15.33 5.64
C GLN A 99 4.13 -14.01 4.89
N SER A 100 2.91 -13.53 4.68
CA SER A 100 2.68 -12.38 3.82
C SER A 100 1.28 -11.81 3.97
N VAL A 101 1.11 -10.60 3.47
CA VAL A 101 -0.20 -10.01 3.19
C VAL A 101 -0.32 -9.74 1.71
N TYR A 102 -1.53 -9.85 1.17
CA TYR A 102 -1.76 -9.71 -0.26
C TYR A 102 -3.10 -9.06 -0.57
N GLN A 103 -3.21 -8.61 -1.82
CA GLN A 103 -4.46 -8.20 -2.44
C GLN A 103 -4.54 -8.77 -3.85
N ASP A 104 -5.66 -9.40 -4.16
CA ASP A 104 -5.98 -9.90 -5.50
C ASP A 104 -6.82 -8.86 -6.25
N VAL A 105 -6.43 -8.59 -7.49
CA VAL A 105 -7.04 -7.59 -8.37
C VAL A 105 -7.46 -8.26 -9.67
N PRO A 106 -8.77 -8.42 -9.92
CA PRO A 106 -9.28 -8.88 -11.19
C PRO A 106 -8.93 -7.91 -12.32
N LEU A 107 -8.48 -8.42 -13.47
CA LEU A 107 -8.07 -7.63 -14.63
C LEU A 107 -9.20 -7.32 -15.62
N ALA A 108 -10.45 -7.52 -15.24
CA ALA A 108 -11.59 -7.32 -16.14
C ALA A 108 -11.59 -5.89 -16.72
N GLY A 109 -11.37 -5.78 -18.03
CA GLY A 109 -11.37 -4.50 -18.75
C GLY A 109 -10.01 -3.77 -18.81
N VAL A 110 -8.95 -4.29 -18.19
CA VAL A 110 -7.60 -3.71 -18.26
C VAL A 110 -6.96 -4.09 -19.60
N ARG A 111 -6.63 -3.10 -20.44
CA ARG A 111 -6.00 -3.29 -21.77
C ARG A 111 -4.50 -2.98 -21.80
N ALA A 112 -3.92 -2.76 -20.62
CA ALA A 112 -2.51 -2.42 -20.46
C ALA A 112 -1.58 -3.51 -21.00
N ARG A 113 -0.42 -3.12 -21.54
CA ARG A 113 0.68 -4.05 -21.83
C ARG A 113 1.78 -4.02 -20.79
N ARG A 114 1.90 -2.92 -20.06
CA ARG A 114 2.92 -2.68 -19.06
C ARG A 114 2.28 -2.20 -17.78
N LEU A 115 2.86 -2.61 -16.68
CA LEU A 115 2.45 -2.24 -15.33
C LEU A 115 3.68 -1.81 -14.55
N ALA A 116 3.49 -0.95 -13.56
CA ALA A 116 4.42 -0.79 -12.46
C ALA A 116 3.76 -1.24 -11.16
N PHE A 117 4.54 -1.76 -10.23
CA PHE A 117 4.07 -2.06 -8.89
C PHE A 117 5.08 -1.64 -7.85
N GLY A 118 4.60 -1.40 -6.63
CA GLY A 118 5.45 -0.98 -5.53
C GLY A 118 4.68 -0.34 -4.39
N GLY A 119 5.39 0.50 -3.64
CA GLY A 119 4.85 1.22 -2.50
C GLY A 119 5.94 1.98 -1.77
N VAL A 120 5.59 2.59 -0.64
CA VAL A 120 6.54 3.24 0.25
C VAL A 120 6.53 2.49 1.58
N LEU A 121 7.70 2.00 1.98
CA LEU A 121 7.83 0.98 3.03
C LEU A 121 8.83 1.44 4.09
N ALA A 122 8.56 1.13 5.36
CA ALA A 122 9.47 1.35 6.48
C ALA A 122 9.40 0.16 7.44
N SER A 123 10.37 0.03 8.33
CA SER A 123 10.35 -0.98 9.38
C SER A 123 10.42 -0.35 10.76
N GLU A 124 9.57 -0.82 11.67
CA GLU A 124 9.57 -0.39 13.06
C GLU A 124 10.63 -1.15 13.85
N GLY A 125 11.39 -0.43 14.68
CA GLY A 125 12.30 -1.05 15.65
C GLY A 125 13.66 -1.50 15.11
N GLY A 126 13.95 -1.34 13.81
CA GLY A 126 15.27 -1.59 13.25
C GLY A 126 15.27 -1.96 11.77
N PRO A 127 16.44 -2.29 11.19
CA PRO A 127 16.54 -2.73 9.81
C PRO A 127 15.76 -4.04 9.57
N ALA A 128 15.19 -4.17 8.39
CA ALA A 128 14.44 -5.35 7.98
C ALA A 128 14.47 -5.52 6.46
N THR A 129 14.12 -6.71 5.98
CA THR A 129 13.91 -6.99 4.56
C THR A 129 12.45 -7.36 4.34
N VAL A 130 11.88 -6.80 3.28
CA VAL A 130 10.57 -7.17 2.76
C VAL A 130 10.71 -7.52 1.29
N THR A 131 9.92 -8.48 0.81
CA THR A 131 9.82 -8.72 -0.64
C THR A 131 8.46 -8.24 -1.13
N VAL A 132 8.47 -7.29 -2.05
CA VAL A 132 7.28 -6.85 -2.78
C VAL A 132 7.18 -7.71 -4.03
N ALA A 133 6.09 -8.46 -4.17
CA ALA A 133 5.88 -9.34 -5.30
C ALA A 133 4.58 -9.01 -6.04
N LEU A 134 4.61 -9.20 -7.35
CA LEU A 134 3.44 -9.17 -8.20
C LEU A 134 3.34 -10.49 -8.96
N PHE A 135 2.29 -11.26 -8.69
CA PHE A 135 1.97 -12.46 -9.44
C PHE A 135 0.91 -12.15 -10.49
N GLN A 136 1.06 -12.77 -11.65
CA GLN A 136 0.03 -12.80 -12.69
C GLN A 136 -0.57 -14.20 -12.69
N LEU A 137 -1.86 -14.29 -12.44
CA LEU A 137 -2.60 -15.54 -12.30
C LEU A 137 -3.53 -15.75 -13.49
N SER A 138 -3.69 -17.00 -13.92
CA SER A 138 -4.71 -17.39 -14.90
C SER A 138 -6.12 -17.27 -14.30
N ALA A 139 -7.15 -17.47 -15.13
CA ALA A 139 -8.54 -17.47 -14.67
C ALA A 139 -8.82 -18.60 -13.64
N GLU A 140 -8.06 -19.68 -13.71
CA GLU A 140 -8.11 -20.83 -12.80
C GLU A 140 -7.27 -20.62 -11.53
N GLY A 141 -6.59 -19.47 -11.40
CA GLY A 141 -5.74 -19.14 -10.26
C GLY A 141 -4.31 -19.71 -10.33
N ALA A 142 -3.90 -20.29 -11.47
CA ALA A 142 -2.54 -20.78 -11.64
C ALA A 142 -1.56 -19.60 -11.82
N VAL A 143 -0.40 -19.66 -11.17
CA VAL A 143 0.66 -18.66 -11.37
C VAL A 143 1.23 -18.79 -12.78
N LEU A 144 1.05 -17.78 -13.60
CA LEU A 144 1.63 -17.69 -14.94
C LEU A 144 3.05 -17.16 -14.88
N THR A 145 3.26 -16.10 -14.10
CA THR A 145 4.57 -15.52 -13.82
C THR A 145 4.53 -14.74 -12.52
N ASN A 146 5.70 -14.43 -11.97
CA ASN A 146 5.85 -13.51 -10.85
C ASN A 146 7.06 -12.59 -11.07
N SER A 147 7.01 -11.42 -10.45
CA SER A 147 8.14 -10.51 -10.34
C SER A 147 8.25 -10.05 -8.90
N ALA A 148 9.47 -9.97 -8.38
CA ALA A 148 9.71 -9.68 -6.98
C ALA A 148 10.89 -8.72 -6.81
N LEU A 149 10.73 -7.79 -5.87
CA LEU A 149 11.72 -6.82 -5.45
C LEU A 149 12.00 -7.02 -3.96
N ALA A 150 13.25 -7.37 -3.64
CA ALA A 150 13.73 -7.33 -2.26
C ALA A 150 14.04 -5.87 -1.89
N VAL A 151 13.47 -5.39 -0.79
CA VAL A 151 13.65 -4.03 -0.30
C VAL A 151 14.30 -4.09 1.08
N SER A 152 15.48 -3.51 1.21
CA SER A 152 16.21 -3.39 2.48
C SER A 152 15.81 -2.11 3.19
N LEU A 153 15.09 -2.25 4.29
CA LEU A 153 14.58 -1.14 5.10
C LEU A 153 15.59 -0.80 6.19
N GLY A 154 15.88 0.50 6.33
CA GLY A 154 16.83 1.01 7.33
C GLY A 154 16.23 1.31 8.69
N GLY A 155 14.96 0.96 8.94
CA GLY A 155 14.18 1.38 10.10
C GLY A 155 13.03 2.33 9.72
N SER A 156 12.72 3.28 10.60
CA SER A 156 11.53 4.16 10.51
C SER A 156 11.51 5.15 9.34
N THR A 157 12.53 5.14 8.48
CA THR A 157 12.57 5.96 7.27
C THR A 157 11.88 5.24 6.13
N TYR A 158 10.81 5.84 5.63
CA TYR A 158 10.06 5.36 4.46
C TYR A 158 10.91 5.38 3.19
N GLN A 159 10.98 4.24 2.51
CA GLN A 159 11.73 4.03 1.27
C GLN A 159 10.78 3.67 0.12
N PRO A 160 10.89 4.33 -1.04
CA PRO A 160 10.09 3.97 -2.21
C PRO A 160 10.63 2.69 -2.84
N ALA A 161 9.71 1.82 -3.22
CA ALA A 161 9.96 0.61 -4.00
C ALA A 161 9.13 0.69 -5.28
N ARG A 162 9.73 0.40 -6.44
CA ARG A 162 9.05 0.38 -7.73
C ARG A 162 9.73 -0.59 -8.69
N GLN A 163 8.93 -1.39 -9.39
CA GLN A 163 9.38 -2.23 -10.48
C GLN A 163 8.35 -2.22 -11.61
N GLU A 164 8.82 -2.24 -12.85
CA GLU A 164 7.97 -2.37 -14.04
C GLU A 164 7.97 -3.80 -14.56
N VAL A 165 6.83 -4.21 -15.12
CA VAL A 165 6.63 -5.55 -15.68
C VAL A 165 5.76 -5.48 -16.94
N VAL A 166 5.81 -6.54 -17.73
CA VAL A 166 4.90 -6.76 -18.87
C VAL A 166 3.72 -7.60 -18.41
N LEU A 167 2.51 -7.16 -18.74
CA LEU A 167 1.29 -7.93 -18.48
C LEU A 167 1.15 -9.04 -19.53
N LEU A 168 1.02 -10.28 -19.08
CA LEU A 168 0.75 -11.42 -19.95
C LEU A 168 -0.70 -11.38 -20.46
N PRO A 169 -0.94 -11.71 -21.74
CA PRO A 169 -2.26 -11.59 -22.35
C PRO A 169 -3.32 -12.53 -21.76
N ASN A 170 -2.90 -13.62 -21.12
CA ASN A 170 -3.79 -14.59 -20.47
C ASN A 170 -3.87 -14.43 -18.94
N ALA A 171 -3.29 -13.36 -18.38
CA ALA A 171 -3.47 -13.03 -16.97
C ALA A 171 -4.91 -12.55 -16.73
N ALA A 172 -5.58 -13.14 -15.75
CA ALA A 172 -6.93 -12.78 -15.34
C ALA A 172 -6.96 -12.05 -13.99
N THR A 173 -5.99 -12.31 -13.12
CA THR A 173 -5.85 -11.68 -11.80
C THR A 173 -4.41 -11.30 -11.54
N LEU A 174 -4.19 -10.15 -10.92
CA LEU A 174 -2.91 -9.77 -10.33
C LEU A 174 -2.97 -9.97 -8.83
N ARG A 175 -1.93 -10.56 -8.24
CA ARG A 175 -1.75 -10.60 -6.79
C ARG A 175 -0.57 -9.73 -6.40
N PHE A 176 -0.83 -8.62 -5.73
CA PHE A 176 0.20 -7.84 -5.04
C PHE A 176 0.43 -8.46 -3.66
N GLN A 177 1.68 -8.73 -3.31
CA GLN A 177 2.00 -9.44 -2.08
C GLN A 177 3.25 -8.89 -1.40
N LEU A 178 3.18 -8.70 -0.09
CA LEU A 178 4.28 -8.29 0.76
C LEU A 178 4.72 -9.49 1.60
N TYR A 179 5.85 -10.09 1.27
CA TYR A 179 6.44 -11.17 2.06
C TYR A 179 7.28 -10.62 3.20
N LEU A 180 7.03 -11.17 4.38
CA LEU A 180 7.71 -10.80 5.61
C LEU A 180 8.92 -11.73 5.78
N GLN A 181 10.13 -11.17 5.67
CA GLN A 181 11.37 -11.93 5.83
C GLN A 181 11.89 -11.85 7.27
N ASP A 182 11.58 -10.74 7.95
CA ASP A 182 12.04 -10.43 9.30
C ASP A 182 10.84 -10.17 10.25
N PRO A 183 10.97 -10.47 11.55
CA PRO A 183 9.89 -10.33 12.52
C PRO A 183 9.53 -8.87 12.85
N ALA A 184 10.33 -7.90 12.38
CA ALA A 184 10.06 -6.48 12.55
C ALA A 184 8.70 -6.09 11.95
N THR A 185 8.05 -5.09 12.54
CA THR A 185 6.79 -4.58 11.98
C THR A 185 7.08 -3.78 10.73
N LEU A 186 6.58 -4.25 9.60
CA LEU A 186 6.57 -3.52 8.34
C LEU A 186 5.47 -2.47 8.39
N HIS A 187 5.82 -1.24 8.07
CA HIS A 187 4.85 -0.19 7.73
C HIS A 187 4.84 -0.02 6.21
N ALA A 188 3.66 -0.05 5.60
CA ALA A 188 3.46 0.09 4.17
C ALA A 188 2.39 1.14 3.88
N ASP A 189 2.67 1.97 2.89
CA ASP A 189 1.81 3.08 2.49
C ASP A 189 1.97 3.33 0.98
N ARG A 190 1.00 4.02 0.37
CA ARG A 190 0.99 4.40 -1.06
C ARG A 190 1.35 3.23 -1.97
N MET A 191 0.82 2.05 -1.66
CA MET A 191 1.03 0.84 -2.44
C MET A 191 0.27 0.96 -3.76
N PHE A 192 0.86 0.41 -4.83
CA PHE A 192 0.25 0.51 -6.14
C PHE A 192 0.51 -0.71 -7.04
N ILE A 193 -0.47 -0.94 -7.91
CA ILE A 193 -0.28 -1.54 -9.24
C ILE A 193 -0.79 -0.49 -10.23
N GLU A 194 0.09 0.09 -11.02
CA GLU A 194 -0.22 1.17 -11.95
C GLU A 194 -0.15 0.67 -13.38
N VAL A 195 -1.19 0.98 -14.18
CA VAL A 195 -1.14 0.80 -15.63
C VAL A 195 -0.23 1.86 -16.25
N LEU A 196 0.71 1.41 -17.09
CA LEU A 196 1.57 2.30 -17.86
C LEU A 196 1.07 2.35 -19.31
N ASP A 197 0.91 3.56 -19.84
CA ASP A 197 0.57 3.83 -21.23
C ASP A 197 1.78 3.68 -22.18
#